data_AF-A0A848NP32-F1
#
_entry.id   AF-A0A848NP32-F1
#
_cell.length_a   1.000
_cell.length_b   1.000
_cell.length_c   1.000
_cell.angle_alpha   90.00
_cell.angle_beta   90.00
_cell.angle_gamma   90.00
#
_symmetry.space_group_name_H-M   'P 1'
#
loop_
_entity.id
_entity.type
_entity.pdbx_description
1 polymer ?
#
loop_
_entity_poly.entity_id
_entity_poly.type
_entity_poly.pdbx_seq_one_letter_code
_entity_poly.pdbx_strand_id
1 'polypeptide(L)'
;MPLQIITPPTAEPISLPEAKLHLRVDIADDDTLIGALVSAARDYAEGLTRKQMVAARCKQVLDSFPGPSLMGVPYGRAFSLPGHAIYLERGPVLQVVSIQYLDMGGNVQTMPTTDYTVDYSSDPVRITPVFGKIWPIPLPQIGAVWVTFDAGFAAPLTADIGAGTVAVQGWKPLAVGDVLRLSNGGGALPAPLRSNTDYYVQNVVSPGEYKLAASPGGSAIALTDAGTGQSFVGVVPEGMKAWLKIRLAALYENREEVAIMSRGKIEPLPYVDRLLDNYITHEF
;
A
#
# COMPACT_ATOMS: atom_id res chain seq x y z
N MET A 1 15.74 -7.81 -3.08
CA MET A 1 16.07 -8.06 -1.67
C MET A 1 14.93 -8.91 -1.08
N PRO A 2 15.15 -9.67 -0.01
CA PRO A 2 14.08 -10.44 0.60
C PRO A 2 13.08 -9.52 1.31
N LEU A 3 11.89 -9.39 0.72
CA LEU A 3 10.73 -8.71 1.30
C LEU A 3 9.78 -9.75 1.91
N GLN A 4 9.41 -9.55 3.16
CA GLN A 4 8.46 -10.40 3.89
C GLN A 4 7.21 -9.60 4.22
N ILE A 5 6.03 -10.14 3.93
CA ILE A 5 4.76 -9.58 4.41
C ILE A 5 4.56 -10.08 5.85
N ILE A 6 4.56 -9.16 6.82
CA ILE A 6 4.32 -9.48 8.23
C ILE A 6 2.82 -9.50 8.51
N THR A 7 2.11 -8.48 8.03
CA THR A 7 0.66 -8.37 8.20
C THR A 7 0.05 -8.23 6.82
N PRO A 8 -0.71 -9.24 6.35
CA PRO A 8 -1.35 -9.18 5.04
C PRO A 8 -2.43 -8.10 5.00
N PRO A 9 -2.83 -7.65 3.80
CA PRO A 9 -3.98 -6.78 3.65
C PRO A 9 -5.23 -7.44 4.22
N THR A 10 -6.05 -6.67 4.94
CA THR A 10 -7.33 -7.17 5.50
C THR A 10 -8.50 -7.01 4.53
N ALA A 11 -8.26 -6.44 3.34
CA ALA A 11 -9.25 -6.27 2.28
C ALA A 11 -8.58 -6.37 0.90
N GLU A 12 -9.39 -6.68 -0.12
CA GLU A 12 -8.94 -6.72 -1.51
C GLU A 12 -9.16 -5.36 -2.18
N PRO A 13 -8.35 -4.99 -3.20
CA PRO A 13 -8.49 -3.72 -3.92
C PRO A 13 -9.79 -3.63 -4.73
N ILE A 14 -10.41 -4.78 -5.05
CA ILE A 14 -11.72 -4.89 -5.68
C ILE A 14 -12.57 -5.78 -4.80
N SER A 15 -13.74 -5.28 -4.40
CA SER A 15 -14.70 -6.05 -3.62
C SER A 15 -15.36 -7.15 -4.46
N LEU A 16 -15.81 -8.23 -3.82
CA LEU A 16 -16.50 -9.32 -4.50
C LEU A 16 -17.77 -8.88 -5.26
N PRO A 17 -18.64 -8.00 -4.72
CA PRO A 17 -19.77 -7.46 -5.47
C PRO A 17 -19.35 -6.68 -6.73
N GLU A 18 -18.25 -5.93 -6.65
CA GLU A 18 -17.72 -5.17 -7.80
C GLU A 18 -17.13 -6.10 -8.87
N ALA A 19 -16.44 -7.17 -8.44
CA ALA A 19 -15.91 -8.20 -9.31
C ALA A 19 -17.04 -8.95 -10.04
N LYS A 20 -18.08 -9.36 -9.31
CA LYS A 20 -19.27 -10.03 -9.87
C LYS A 20 -20.01 -9.16 -10.89
N LEU A 21 -20.17 -7.87 -10.57
CA LEU A 21 -20.78 -6.92 -11.50
C LEU A 21 -19.98 -6.78 -12.79
N HIS A 22 -18.64 -6.80 -12.72
CA HIS A 22 -17.79 -6.75 -13.90
C HIS A 22 -17.90 -8.02 -14.75
N LEU A 23 -17.91 -9.18 -14.11
CA LEU A 23 -18.05 -10.50 -14.75
C LEU A 23 -19.48 -10.82 -15.20
N ARG A 24 -20.47 -10.03 -14.76
CA ARG A 24 -21.91 -10.27 -14.95
C ARG A 24 -22.35 -11.63 -14.38
N VAL A 25 -21.86 -11.94 -13.17
CA VAL A 25 -22.17 -13.19 -12.46
C VAL A 25 -23.03 -12.88 -11.24
N ASP A 26 -24.23 -13.46 -11.20
CA ASP A 26 -25.20 -13.24 -10.11
C ASP A 26 -25.30 -14.44 -9.14
N ILE A 27 -24.67 -15.57 -9.46
CA ILE A 27 -24.71 -16.79 -8.63
C ILE A 27 -23.70 -16.74 -7.48
N ALA A 28 -24.02 -17.37 -6.35
CA ALA A 28 -23.17 -17.37 -5.16
C ALA A 28 -22.09 -18.47 -5.19
N ASP A 29 -22.27 -19.53 -5.98
CA ASP A 29 -21.35 -20.67 -6.00
C ASP A 29 -19.94 -20.30 -6.50
N ASP A 30 -19.84 -19.27 -7.36
CA ASP A 30 -18.57 -18.78 -7.89
C ASP A 30 -17.86 -17.77 -6.97
N ASP A 31 -18.47 -17.37 -5.84
CA ASP A 31 -17.91 -16.34 -4.95
C ASP A 31 -16.50 -16.70 -4.46
N THR A 32 -16.29 -17.98 -4.12
CA THR A 32 -14.97 -18.47 -3.66
C THR A 32 -13.94 -18.43 -4.80
N LEU A 33 -14.34 -18.81 -6.01
CA LEU A 33 -13.47 -18.79 -7.18
C LEU A 33 -13.09 -17.35 -7.56
N ILE A 34 -14.07 -16.45 -7.64
CA ILE A 34 -13.87 -15.04 -7.97
C ILE A 34 -12.94 -14.39 -6.95
N GLY A 35 -13.13 -14.66 -5.65
CA GLY A 35 -12.24 -14.15 -4.60
C GLY A 35 -10.78 -14.63 -4.76
N ALA A 36 -10.58 -15.90 -5.09
CA ALA A 36 -9.24 -16.45 -5.36
C ALA A 36 -8.59 -15.81 -6.59
N LEU A 37 -9.35 -15.58 -7.66
CA LEU A 37 -8.85 -14.94 -8.88
C LEU A 37 -8.49 -13.46 -8.66
N VAL A 38 -9.26 -12.73 -7.84
CA VAL A 38 -8.93 -11.35 -7.44
C VAL A 38 -7.59 -11.32 -6.70
N SER A 39 -7.40 -12.24 -5.74
CA SER A 39 -6.16 -12.35 -4.97
C SER A 39 -4.96 -12.65 -5.90
N ALA A 40 -5.11 -13.60 -6.81
CA ALA A 40 -4.06 -13.97 -7.76
C ALA A 40 -3.72 -12.82 -8.73
N ALA A 41 -4.73 -12.09 -9.22
CA ALA A 41 -4.52 -10.93 -10.08
C ALA A 41 -3.81 -9.79 -9.35
N ARG A 42 -4.17 -9.54 -8.08
CA ARG A 42 -3.47 -8.58 -7.21
C ARG A 42 -2.01 -8.98 -7.04
N ASP A 43 -1.74 -10.22 -6.64
CA ASP A 43 -0.38 -10.68 -6.36
C ASP A 43 0.53 -10.54 -7.60
N TYR A 44 -0.02 -10.77 -8.80
CA TYR A 44 0.68 -10.50 -10.06
C TYR A 44 0.95 -9.01 -10.28
N ALA A 45 -0.08 -8.16 -10.14
CA ALA A 45 0.06 -6.71 -10.35
C ALA A 45 1.07 -6.09 -9.38
N GLU A 46 1.02 -6.48 -8.11
CA GLU A 46 1.94 -6.01 -7.07
C GLU A 46 3.35 -6.55 -7.27
N GLY A 47 3.49 -7.79 -7.76
CA GLY A 47 4.78 -8.38 -8.13
C GLY A 47 5.46 -7.63 -9.28
N LEU A 48 4.69 -7.23 -10.30
CA LEU A 48 5.18 -6.49 -11.46
C LEU A 48 5.53 -5.03 -11.12
N THR A 49 4.60 -4.32 -10.47
CA THR A 49 4.74 -2.87 -10.23
C THR A 49 5.63 -2.55 -9.04
N ARG A 50 5.85 -3.53 -8.15
CA ARG A 50 6.43 -3.33 -6.82
C ARG A 50 5.62 -2.35 -5.98
N LYS A 51 4.34 -2.20 -6.28
CA LYS A 51 3.42 -1.39 -5.49
C LYS A 51 2.48 -2.26 -4.65
N GLN A 52 2.12 -1.77 -3.48
CA GLN A 52 1.14 -2.34 -2.58
C GLN A 52 -0.19 -1.61 -2.80
N MET A 53 -1.24 -2.32 -3.18
CA MET A 53 -2.54 -1.72 -3.50
C MET A 53 -3.30 -1.38 -2.21
N VAL A 54 -3.47 -2.38 -1.35
CA VAL A 54 -4.11 -2.26 -0.04
C VAL A 54 -3.06 -2.38 1.06
N ALA A 55 -3.19 -1.55 2.10
CA ALA A 55 -2.24 -1.41 3.19
C ALA A 55 -1.82 -2.76 3.78
N ALA A 56 -0.52 -3.01 3.78
CA ALA A 56 0.11 -4.19 4.36
C ALA A 56 1.39 -3.78 5.09
N ARG A 57 1.75 -4.54 6.12
CA ARG A 57 3.03 -4.36 6.82
C ARG A 57 4.07 -5.27 6.22
N CYS A 58 5.16 -4.69 5.75
CA CYS A 58 6.27 -5.40 5.16
C CYS A 58 7.54 -5.24 6.01
N LYS A 59 8.41 -6.25 5.93
CA LYS A 59 9.77 -6.22 6.45
C LYS A 59 10.74 -6.53 5.34
N GLN A 60 11.60 -5.58 5.04
CA GLN A 60 12.71 -5.78 4.14
C GLN A 60 13.94 -6.18 4.94
N VAL A 61 14.55 -7.29 4.55
CA VAL A 61 15.74 -7.84 5.21
C VAL A 61 16.96 -7.48 4.37
N LEU A 62 17.98 -6.93 5.04
CA LEU A 62 19.28 -6.61 4.44
C LEU A 62 20.39 -7.29 5.24
N ASP A 63 21.47 -7.68 4.57
CA ASP A 63 22.63 -8.28 5.22
C ASP A 63 23.48 -7.24 5.97
N SER A 64 23.47 -6.00 5.51
CA SER A 64 24.19 -4.88 6.12
C SER A 64 23.51 -3.57 5.75
N PHE A 65 23.76 -2.53 6.54
CA PHE A 65 23.49 -1.16 6.10
C PHE A 65 24.32 -0.83 4.84
N PRO A 66 23.80 0.00 3.92
CA PRO A 66 24.54 0.48 2.77
C PRO A 66 25.85 1.14 3.23
N GLY A 67 26.97 0.72 2.63
CA GLY A 67 28.30 1.13 3.04
C GLY A 67 28.56 2.63 2.91
N PRO A 68 29.66 3.15 3.49
CA PRO A 68 30.04 4.55 3.38
C PRO A 68 30.46 4.85 1.94
N SER A 69 29.50 5.17 1.07
CA SER A 69 29.80 6.01 -0.10
C SER A 69 30.25 7.39 0.38
N LEU A 70 30.82 8.22 -0.50
CA LEU A 70 31.01 9.65 -0.23
C LEU A 70 29.72 10.21 0.38
N MET A 71 29.70 10.39 1.69
CA MET A 71 28.48 10.70 2.43
C MET A 71 28.10 12.13 2.10
N GLY A 72 27.08 12.27 1.26
CA GLY A 72 26.57 13.55 0.82
C GLY A 72 25.70 13.41 -0.43
N VAL A 73 24.71 14.27 -0.53
CA VAL A 73 23.97 14.47 -1.77
C VAL A 73 24.83 15.36 -2.67
N PRO A 74 25.13 14.97 -3.93
CA PRO A 74 25.93 15.79 -4.83
C PRO A 74 25.32 17.18 -5.01
N TYR A 75 26.11 18.22 -4.74
CA TYR A 75 25.66 19.60 -4.92
C TYR A 75 25.29 19.87 -6.39
N GLY A 76 24.17 20.58 -6.61
CA GLY A 76 23.71 20.95 -7.95
C GLY A 76 22.91 19.88 -8.71
N ARG A 77 22.64 18.72 -8.11
CA ARG A 77 21.70 17.73 -8.68
C ARG A 77 20.30 17.91 -8.13
N ALA A 78 19.30 17.93 -9.00
CA ALA A 78 17.89 18.03 -8.60
C ALA A 78 17.40 16.78 -7.86
N PHE A 79 17.90 15.60 -8.25
CA PHE A 79 17.59 14.31 -7.63
C PHE A 79 18.81 13.40 -7.69
N SER A 80 18.98 12.56 -6.66
CA SER A 80 20.07 11.58 -6.62
C SER A 80 19.65 10.36 -5.82
N LEU A 81 20.16 9.21 -6.23
CA LEU A 81 20.05 7.95 -5.49
C LEU A 81 21.40 7.69 -4.84
N PRO A 82 21.63 8.15 -3.61
CA PRO A 82 22.93 7.99 -2.97
C PRO A 82 23.18 6.51 -2.61
N GLY A 83 24.37 5.99 -2.91
CA GLY A 83 24.73 4.61 -2.58
C GLY A 83 24.72 4.27 -1.09
N HIS A 84 24.63 5.27 -0.20
CA HIS A 84 24.47 5.09 1.25
C HIS A 84 23.00 5.11 1.71
N ALA A 85 22.01 5.29 0.83
CA ALA A 85 20.60 5.20 1.21
C ALA A 85 20.10 3.75 1.20
N ILE A 86 19.18 3.44 2.11
CA ILE A 86 18.35 2.25 2.00
C ILE A 86 17.19 2.60 1.07
N TYR A 87 16.96 1.78 0.05
CA TYR A 87 15.79 1.87 -0.82
C TYR A 87 14.75 0.84 -0.40
N LEU A 88 13.50 1.28 -0.25
CA LEU A 88 12.39 0.38 0.02
C LEU A 88 11.86 -0.18 -1.30
N GLU A 89 11.85 -1.50 -1.42
CA GLU A 89 11.49 -2.21 -2.65
C GLU A 89 9.99 -2.21 -2.93
N ARG A 90 9.16 -1.77 -1.98
CA ARG A 90 7.71 -1.75 -2.13
C ARG A 90 7.16 -0.39 -1.70
N GLY A 91 6.34 0.21 -2.57
CA GLY A 91 5.67 1.50 -2.30
C GLY A 91 4.18 1.43 -2.64
N PRO A 92 3.42 2.53 -2.57
CA PRO A 92 3.77 3.74 -1.84
C PRO A 92 3.90 3.44 -0.35
N VAL A 93 4.98 3.92 0.27
CA VAL A 93 5.23 3.71 1.70
C VAL A 93 4.44 4.75 2.48
N LEU A 94 3.60 4.28 3.40
CA LEU A 94 2.79 5.12 4.28
C LEU A 94 3.63 5.62 5.46
N GLN A 95 4.41 4.72 6.06
CA GLN A 95 5.32 5.03 7.16
C GLN A 95 6.40 3.96 7.31
N VAL A 96 7.56 4.37 7.79
CA VAL A 96 8.57 3.44 8.34
C VAL A 96 8.29 3.26 9.82
N VAL A 97 8.03 2.03 10.23
CA VAL A 97 7.69 1.67 11.62
C VAL A 97 8.94 1.59 12.47
N SER A 98 9.98 0.90 11.98
CA SER A 98 11.23 0.73 12.72
C SER A 98 12.36 0.25 11.81
N ILE A 99 13.58 0.69 12.12
CA ILE A 99 14.82 0.12 11.60
C ILE A 99 15.49 -0.63 12.74
N GLN A 100 15.66 -1.93 12.56
CA GLN A 100 16.28 -2.82 13.54
C GLN A 100 17.52 -3.47 12.97
N TYR A 101 18.49 -3.77 13.82
CA TYR A 101 19.72 -4.44 13.43
C TYR A 101 20.28 -5.27 14.57
N LEU A 102 21.14 -6.23 14.26
CA LEU A 102 21.91 -6.95 15.27
C LEU A 102 23.19 -6.18 15.61
N ASP A 103 23.43 -5.93 16.89
CA ASP A 103 24.71 -5.38 17.35
C ASP A 103 25.82 -6.44 17.39
N MET A 104 27.06 -6.01 17.67
CA MET A 104 28.22 -6.91 17.77
C MET A 104 28.12 -7.94 18.90
N GLY A 105 27.20 -7.76 19.85
CA GLY A 105 26.87 -8.73 20.89
C GLY A 105 25.76 -9.71 20.49
N GLY A 106 25.21 -9.60 19.27
CA GLY A 106 24.11 -10.43 18.77
C GLY A 106 22.74 -10.02 19.29
N ASN A 107 22.60 -8.83 19.90
CA ASN A 107 21.31 -8.35 20.40
C ASN A 107 20.62 -7.48 19.35
N VAL A 108 19.28 -7.54 19.31
CA VAL A 108 18.48 -6.67 18.44
C VAL A 108 18.45 -5.27 19.01
N GLN A 109 18.97 -4.32 18.24
CA GLN A 109 18.90 -2.89 18.50
C GLN A 109 17.90 -2.24 17.56
N THR A 110 17.22 -1.19 18.04
CA THR A 110 16.35 -0.35 17.21
C THR A 110 16.99 1.00 17.04
N MET A 111 17.20 1.42 15.79
CA MET A 111 17.73 2.75 15.49
C MET A 111 16.68 3.81 15.85
N PRO A 112 17.03 4.86 16.61
CA PRO A 112 16.10 5.93 16.96
C PRO A 112 15.55 6.63 15.73
N THR A 113 14.25 6.98 15.74
CA THR A 113 13.58 7.69 14.64
C THR A 113 14.17 9.09 14.37
N THR A 114 14.87 9.67 15.34
CA THR A 114 15.57 10.96 15.20
C THR A 114 16.92 10.85 14.48
N ASP A 115 17.48 9.66 14.36
CA ASP A 115 18.81 9.44 13.78
C ASP A 115 18.76 9.17 12.26
N TYR A 116 17.57 8.99 11.69
CA TYR A 116 17.36 8.84 10.25
C TYR A 116 16.25 9.73 9.73
N THR A 117 16.30 10.03 8.44
CA THR A 117 15.25 10.72 7.70
C THR A 117 14.75 9.82 6.58
N VAL A 118 13.46 9.92 6.29
CA VAL A 118 12.79 9.16 5.23
C VAL A 118 12.22 10.15 4.24
N ASP A 119 12.58 9.98 2.97
CA ASP A 119 11.97 10.74 1.88
C ASP A 119 10.86 9.92 1.23
N TYR A 120 9.62 10.18 1.68
CA TYR A 120 8.41 9.56 1.13
C TYR A 120 7.99 10.16 -0.22
N SER A 121 8.63 11.26 -0.66
CA SER A 121 8.32 11.90 -1.95
C SER A 121 9.05 11.27 -3.13
N SER A 122 10.12 10.51 -2.85
CA SER A 122 10.86 9.78 -3.88
C SER A 122 10.22 8.42 -4.16
N ASP A 123 10.33 7.98 -5.42
CA ASP A 123 9.98 6.64 -5.83
C ASP A 123 11.17 6.04 -6.58
N PRO A 124 11.93 5.10 -5.96
CA PRO A 124 11.68 4.43 -4.68
C PRO A 124 11.90 5.32 -3.45
N VAL A 125 11.25 4.94 -2.34
CA VAL A 125 11.41 5.62 -1.05
C VAL A 125 12.80 5.35 -0.50
N ARG A 126 13.49 6.42 -0.12
CA ARG A 126 14.88 6.36 0.37
C ARG A 126 14.97 6.78 1.84
N ILE A 127 15.85 6.09 2.56
CA ILE A 127 16.16 6.37 3.96
C ILE A 127 17.66 6.65 4.08
N THR A 128 18.00 7.74 4.77
CA THR A 128 19.39 8.08 5.10
C THR A 128 19.51 8.44 6.58
N PRO A 129 20.70 8.29 7.20
CA PRO A 129 20.96 8.93 8.49
C PRO A 129 20.79 10.44 8.36
N VAL A 130 20.38 11.11 9.44
CA VAL A 130 20.36 12.57 9.46
C VAL A 130 21.79 13.14 9.39
N PHE A 131 21.91 14.42 9.04
CA PHE A 131 23.20 15.08 8.98
C PHE A 131 23.96 14.95 10.31
N GLY A 132 25.23 14.56 10.22
CA GLY A 132 26.09 14.32 11.40
C GLY A 132 25.94 12.93 12.03
N LYS A 133 25.08 12.06 11.50
CA LYS A 133 24.95 10.65 11.90
C LYS A 133 25.46 9.72 10.81
N ILE A 134 25.75 8.48 11.20
CA ILE A 134 26.12 7.39 10.30
C ILE A 134 25.21 6.19 10.57
N TRP A 135 25.16 5.25 9.62
CA TRP A 135 24.56 3.95 9.89
C TRP A 135 25.29 3.27 11.05
N PRO A 136 24.55 2.65 11.99
CA PRO A 136 25.16 1.78 12.99
C PRO A 136 25.94 0.65 12.32
N ILE A 137 26.94 0.10 13.01
CA ILE A 137 27.69 -1.06 12.53
C ILE A 137 26.89 -2.31 12.97
N PRO A 138 26.30 -3.07 12.02
CA PRO A 138 25.60 -4.30 12.36
C PRO A 138 26.59 -5.45 12.51
N LEU A 139 26.15 -6.53 13.16
CA LEU A 139 26.86 -7.80 13.18
C LEU A 139 27.10 -8.28 11.72
N PRO A 140 28.33 -8.66 11.33
CA PRO A 140 28.66 -9.01 9.95
C PRO A 140 28.16 -10.43 9.60
N GLN A 141 26.84 -10.58 9.49
CA GLN A 141 26.18 -11.82 9.08
C GLN A 141 24.97 -11.55 8.19
N ILE A 142 24.53 -12.57 7.45
CA ILE A 142 23.34 -12.47 6.59
C ILE A 142 22.09 -12.09 7.40
N GLY A 143 21.25 -11.24 6.82
CA GLY A 143 20.01 -10.77 7.40
C GLY A 143 20.14 -10.01 8.73
N ALA A 144 21.25 -9.30 8.97
CA ALA A 144 21.50 -8.58 10.22
C ALA A 144 20.72 -7.26 10.36
N VAL A 145 20.07 -6.77 9.30
CA VAL A 145 19.32 -5.50 9.29
C VAL A 145 17.89 -5.73 8.78
N TRP A 146 16.93 -5.09 9.44
CA TRP A 146 15.51 -5.16 9.11
C TRP A 146 14.89 -3.77 9.07
N VAL A 147 14.17 -3.49 8.00
CA VAL A 147 13.32 -2.29 7.92
C VAL A 147 11.87 -2.73 7.86
N THR A 148 11.11 -2.40 8.90
CA THR A 148 9.67 -2.65 8.96
C THR A 148 8.93 -1.37 8.57
N PHE A 149 8.03 -1.47 7.60
CA PHE A 149 7.27 -0.34 7.07
C PHE A 149 5.88 -0.76 6.65
N ASP A 150 4.96 0.19 6.63
CA ASP A 150 3.61 0.02 6.10
C ASP A 150 3.57 0.61 4.70
N ALA A 151 3.05 -0.13 3.72
CA ALA A 151 2.90 0.31 2.34
C ALA A 151 1.47 0.06 1.86
N GLY A 152 0.93 0.93 1.01
CA GLY A 152 -0.41 0.81 0.46
C GLY A 152 -0.95 2.11 -0.11
N PHE A 153 -1.71 2.05 -1.20
CA PHE A 153 -2.47 3.20 -1.70
C PHE A 153 -3.73 3.49 -0.87
N ALA A 154 -4.31 2.44 -0.31
CA ALA A 154 -5.55 2.52 0.46
C ALA A 154 -5.53 1.58 1.67
N ALA A 155 -6.17 1.95 2.77
CA ALA A 155 -6.41 1.09 3.93
C ALA A 155 -7.91 0.94 4.19
N PRO A 156 -8.38 -0.25 4.58
CA PRO A 156 -9.79 -0.46 4.89
C PRO A 156 -10.21 0.38 6.09
N LEU A 157 -11.45 0.84 6.00
CA LEU A 157 -12.07 1.77 6.93
C LEU A 157 -13.39 1.18 7.42
N THR A 158 -13.61 1.26 8.73
CA THR A 158 -14.86 0.82 9.38
C THR A 158 -15.43 1.99 10.19
N ALA A 159 -16.73 2.24 10.03
CA ALA A 159 -17.43 3.28 10.76
C ALA A 159 -18.19 2.70 11.96
N ASP A 160 -18.11 3.35 13.11
CA ASP A 160 -18.96 3.14 14.27
C ASP A 160 -19.95 4.31 14.38
N ILE A 161 -21.23 4.03 14.14
CA ILE A 161 -22.31 5.03 14.19
C ILE A 161 -22.56 5.49 15.63
N GLY A 162 -22.45 4.59 16.61
CA GLY A 162 -22.74 4.90 18.01
C GLY A 162 -21.68 5.81 18.63
N ALA A 163 -20.41 5.57 18.30
CA ALA A 163 -19.30 6.42 18.74
C ALA A 163 -19.11 7.66 17.83
N GLY A 164 -19.63 7.61 16.60
CA GLY A 164 -19.38 8.59 15.55
C GLY A 164 -17.89 8.61 15.16
N THR A 165 -17.26 7.44 15.14
CA THR A 165 -15.83 7.27 14.88
C THR A 165 -15.59 6.41 13.66
N VAL A 166 -14.38 6.54 13.13
CA VAL A 166 -13.90 5.84 11.96
C VAL A 166 -12.58 5.15 12.34
N ALA A 167 -12.57 3.83 12.28
CA ALA A 167 -11.40 3.01 12.51
C ALA A 167 -10.69 2.71 11.18
N VAL A 168 -9.36 2.90 11.16
CA VAL A 168 -8.51 2.68 9.99
C VAL A 168 -7.35 1.79 10.40
N GLN A 169 -7.28 0.60 9.81
CA GLN A 169 -6.26 -0.40 10.13
C GLN A 169 -5.11 -0.34 9.12
N GLY A 170 -3.86 -0.32 9.60
CA GLY A 170 -2.67 -0.36 8.75
C GLY A 170 -2.32 0.96 8.04
N TRP A 171 -3.03 2.05 8.32
CA TRP A 171 -2.67 3.38 7.82
C TRP A 171 -1.64 4.07 8.71
N LYS A 172 -0.94 5.07 8.18
CA LYS A 172 -0.04 5.91 8.99
C LYS A 172 -0.82 6.58 10.13
N PRO A 173 -0.20 6.80 11.31
CA PRO A 173 -0.83 7.53 12.39
C PRO A 173 -1.18 8.94 11.91
N LEU A 174 -2.38 9.38 12.23
CA LEU A 174 -2.90 10.67 11.82
C LEU A 174 -3.00 11.61 13.01
N ALA A 175 -2.67 12.88 12.77
CA ALA A 175 -2.84 13.96 13.72
C ALA A 175 -4.11 14.77 13.41
N VAL A 176 -4.58 15.53 14.39
CA VAL A 176 -5.67 16.49 14.19
C VAL A 176 -5.26 17.51 13.12
N GLY A 177 -6.12 17.71 12.12
CA GLY A 177 -5.89 18.57 10.97
C GLY A 177 -5.41 17.85 9.71
N ASP A 178 -5.01 16.57 9.81
CA ASP A 178 -4.58 15.79 8.64
C ASP A 178 -5.74 15.57 7.66
N VAL A 179 -5.41 15.59 6.36
CA VAL A 179 -6.36 15.37 5.27
C VAL A 179 -6.41 13.89 4.89
N LEU A 180 -7.63 13.40 4.71
CA LEU A 180 -7.92 12.04 4.26
C LEU A 180 -8.89 12.09 3.11
N ARG A 181 -8.53 11.43 2.01
CA ARG A 181 -9.46 11.17 0.92
C ARG A 181 -10.07 9.79 1.11
N LEU A 182 -11.39 9.69 0.99
CA LEU A 182 -12.10 8.41 1.15
C LEU A 182 -12.53 7.83 -0.19
N SER A 183 -12.54 6.51 -0.28
CA SER A 183 -13.06 5.77 -1.43
C SER A 183 -13.86 4.54 -0.99
N ASN A 184 -14.69 4.02 -1.88
CA ASN A 184 -15.46 2.80 -1.63
C ASN A 184 -15.43 1.90 -2.86
N GLY A 185 -15.37 0.59 -2.62
CA GLY A 185 -15.52 -0.46 -3.61
C GLY A 185 -16.82 -1.25 -3.37
N GLY A 186 -17.64 -1.37 -4.41
CA GLY A 186 -18.83 -2.23 -4.42
C GLY A 186 -20.01 -1.81 -3.54
N GLY A 187 -20.12 -0.55 -3.13
CA GLY A 187 -21.24 -0.04 -2.33
C GLY A 187 -21.25 1.46 -2.12
N ALA A 188 -21.60 1.90 -0.91
CA ALA A 188 -21.64 3.29 -0.49
C ALA A 188 -20.79 3.53 0.76
N LEU A 189 -20.14 4.70 0.85
CA LEU A 189 -19.44 5.12 2.07
C LEU A 189 -20.43 5.34 3.24
N PRO A 190 -19.93 5.30 4.49
CA PRO A 190 -20.74 5.65 5.67
C PRO A 190 -21.34 7.04 5.54
N ALA A 191 -22.67 7.16 5.59
CA ALA A 191 -23.33 8.45 5.36
C ALA A 191 -23.03 9.43 6.52
N PRO A 192 -22.74 10.73 6.25
CA PRO A 192 -22.87 11.44 4.97
C PRO A 192 -21.57 11.54 4.14
N LEU A 193 -20.59 10.67 4.38
CA LEU A 193 -19.30 10.71 3.69
C LEU A 193 -19.47 10.37 2.20
N ARG A 194 -18.70 11.04 1.35
CA ARG A 194 -18.74 10.90 -0.11
C ARG A 194 -17.37 10.50 -0.63
N SER A 195 -17.37 9.65 -1.66
CA SER A 195 -16.14 9.22 -2.29
C SER A 195 -15.46 10.39 -2.98
N ASN A 196 -14.14 10.33 -3.14
CA ASN A 196 -13.36 11.37 -3.81
C ASN A 196 -13.47 12.77 -3.17
N THR A 197 -13.89 12.82 -1.91
CA THR A 197 -13.96 14.05 -1.11
C THR A 197 -12.91 13.99 -0.02
N ASP A 198 -12.26 15.13 0.22
CA ASP A 198 -11.25 15.29 1.27
C ASP A 198 -11.92 15.64 2.59
N TYR A 199 -11.55 14.93 3.64
CA TYR A 199 -12.02 15.11 5.01
C TYR A 199 -10.83 15.38 5.93
N TYR A 200 -11.09 16.02 7.06
CA TYR A 200 -10.06 16.40 8.03
C TYR A 200 -10.22 15.62 9.32
N VAL A 201 -9.12 15.17 9.91
CA VAL A 201 -9.14 14.57 11.25
C VAL A 201 -9.46 15.66 12.27
N GLN A 202 -10.60 15.55 12.92
CA GLN A 202 -11.07 16.49 13.94
C GLN A 202 -10.59 16.11 15.34
N ASN A 203 -10.61 14.81 15.65
CA ASN A 203 -10.13 14.28 16.91
C ASN A 203 -9.55 12.88 16.73
N VAL A 204 -8.48 12.59 17.46
CA VAL A 204 -7.90 11.24 17.58
C VAL A 204 -8.44 10.65 18.88
N VAL A 205 -9.35 9.67 18.78
CA VAL A 205 -9.94 9.02 19.96
C VAL A 205 -8.96 8.01 20.54
N SER A 206 -8.35 7.23 19.66
CA SER A 206 -7.26 6.30 19.98
C SER A 206 -6.39 6.10 18.72
N PRO A 207 -5.19 5.50 18.81
CA PRO A 207 -4.38 5.21 17.63
C PRO A 207 -5.17 4.35 16.63
N GLY A 208 -5.44 4.89 15.44
CA GLY A 208 -6.23 4.22 14.40
C GLY A 208 -7.74 4.49 14.46
N GLU A 209 -8.23 5.30 15.40
CA GLU A 209 -9.65 5.65 15.53
C GLU A 209 -9.85 7.17 15.58
N TYR A 210 -10.63 7.69 14.64
CA TYR A 210 -10.69 9.13 14.36
C TYR A 210 -12.12 9.63 14.23
N LYS A 211 -12.33 10.89 14.59
CA LYS A 211 -13.52 11.67 14.21
C LYS A 211 -13.15 12.57 13.04
N LEU A 212 -14.02 12.64 12.04
CA LEU A 212 -13.79 13.40 10.80
C LEU A 212 -14.60 14.69 10.79
N ALA A 213 -14.09 15.71 10.11
CA ALA A 213 -14.76 16.97 9.81
C ALA A 213 -14.74 17.24 8.30
N ALA A 214 -15.75 17.98 7.82
CA ALA A 214 -15.84 18.38 6.41
C ALA A 214 -14.95 19.58 6.05
N SER A 215 -14.43 20.29 7.05
CA SER A 215 -13.55 21.44 6.90
C SER A 215 -12.43 21.40 7.94
N PRO A 216 -11.29 22.08 7.70
CA PRO A 216 -10.23 22.19 8.69
C PRO A 216 -10.76 22.80 9.99
N GLY A 217 -10.56 22.12 11.12
CA GLY A 217 -11.05 22.57 12.43
C GLY A 217 -12.57 22.64 12.57
N GLY A 218 -13.33 22.05 11.65
CA GLY A 218 -14.80 22.02 11.69
C GLY A 218 -15.35 21.10 12.77
N SER A 219 -16.67 21.09 12.93
CA SER A 219 -17.37 20.16 13.81
C SER A 219 -17.24 18.72 13.29
N ALA A 220 -17.21 17.76 14.22
CA ALA A 220 -17.24 16.34 13.88
C ALA A 220 -18.51 16.01 13.09
N ILE A 221 -18.35 15.23 12.03
CA ILE A 221 -19.45 14.70 11.22
C ILE A 221 -20.18 13.63 12.02
N ALA A 222 -21.50 13.78 12.14
CA ALA A 222 -22.35 12.72 12.69
C ALA A 222 -22.59 11.66 11.60
N LEU A 223 -22.09 10.45 11.84
CA LEU A 223 -22.37 9.31 10.97
C LEU A 223 -23.80 8.84 11.21
N THR A 224 -24.51 8.50 10.13
CA THR A 224 -25.93 8.11 10.15
C THR A 224 -26.16 6.71 9.61
N ASP A 225 -25.19 6.17 8.87
CA ASP A 225 -25.19 4.82 8.32
C ASP A 225 -23.75 4.33 8.23
N ALA A 226 -23.53 3.02 8.35
CA ALA A 226 -22.20 2.40 8.33
C ALA A 226 -21.65 2.23 6.90
N GLY A 227 -22.47 2.48 5.88
CA GLY A 227 -22.14 2.23 4.49
C GLY A 227 -22.31 0.75 4.12
N THR A 228 -22.08 0.47 2.85
CA THR A 228 -22.11 -0.88 2.27
C THR A 228 -20.87 -1.12 1.42
N GLY A 229 -20.54 -2.39 1.16
CA GLY A 229 -19.32 -2.75 0.45
C GLY A 229 -18.07 -2.51 1.28
N GLN A 230 -16.96 -2.15 0.63
CA GLN A 230 -15.68 -1.91 1.30
C GLN A 230 -15.31 -0.44 1.22
N SER A 231 -15.19 0.21 2.37
CA SER A 231 -14.76 1.60 2.50
C SER A 231 -13.27 1.66 2.78
N PHE A 232 -12.60 2.65 2.21
CA PHE A 232 -11.15 2.83 2.33
C PHE A 232 -10.79 4.28 2.64
N VAL A 233 -9.71 4.45 3.41
CA VAL A 233 -8.88 5.66 3.42
C VAL A 233 -7.86 5.54 2.30
N GLY A 234 -7.66 6.62 1.54
CA GLY A 234 -6.86 6.60 0.33
C GLY A 234 -7.64 6.09 -0.88
N VAL A 235 -6.97 6.05 -2.02
CA VAL A 235 -7.58 5.67 -3.30
C VAL A 235 -6.62 4.77 -4.04
N VAL A 236 -7.04 3.52 -4.28
CA VAL A 236 -6.34 2.65 -5.24
C VAL A 236 -6.52 3.25 -6.64
N PRO A 237 -5.43 3.52 -7.39
CA PRO A 237 -5.53 4.15 -8.69
C PRO A 237 -6.46 3.40 -9.64
N GLU A 238 -7.31 4.14 -10.38
CA GLU A 238 -8.30 3.53 -11.27
C GLU A 238 -7.68 2.68 -12.38
N GLY A 239 -6.50 3.05 -12.89
CA GLY A 239 -5.79 2.27 -13.91
C GLY A 239 -5.41 0.88 -13.42
N MET A 240 -4.99 0.77 -12.15
CA MET A 240 -4.71 -0.52 -11.52
C MET A 240 -5.98 -1.36 -11.32
N LYS A 241 -7.07 -0.73 -10.86
CA LYS A 241 -8.36 -1.43 -10.72
C LYS A 241 -8.91 -1.89 -12.07
N ALA A 242 -8.78 -1.08 -13.11
CA ALA A 242 -9.18 -1.44 -14.47
C ALA A 242 -8.36 -2.63 -15.00
N TRP A 243 -7.04 -2.61 -14.80
CA TRP A 243 -6.17 -3.74 -15.15
C TRP A 243 -6.61 -5.03 -14.45
N LEU A 244 -6.83 -4.96 -13.13
CA LEU A 244 -7.30 -6.11 -12.35
C LEU A 244 -8.63 -6.67 -12.86
N LYS A 245 -9.61 -5.79 -13.17
CA LYS A 245 -10.91 -6.20 -13.72
C LYS A 245 -10.77 -6.94 -15.05
N ILE A 246 -9.99 -6.39 -15.98
CA ILE A 246 -9.73 -7.02 -17.28
C ILE A 246 -9.01 -8.36 -17.11
N ARG A 247 -8.00 -8.41 -16.22
CA ARG A 247 -7.26 -9.64 -15.94
C ARG A 247 -8.16 -10.71 -15.29
N LEU A 248 -9.01 -10.30 -14.36
CA LEU A 248 -9.99 -11.15 -13.71
C LEU A 248 -10.96 -11.78 -14.73
N ALA A 249 -11.49 -10.97 -15.66
CA ALA A 249 -12.36 -11.47 -16.73
C ALA A 249 -11.65 -12.53 -17.58
N ALA A 250 -10.41 -12.26 -17.98
CA ALA A 250 -9.63 -13.22 -18.76
C ALA A 250 -9.39 -14.54 -18.01
N LEU A 251 -9.03 -14.49 -16.72
CA LEU A 251 -8.80 -15.68 -15.89
C LEU A 251 -10.08 -16.47 -15.59
N TYR A 252 -11.21 -15.78 -15.47
CA TYR A 252 -12.49 -16.42 -15.21
C TYR A 252 -13.02 -17.17 -16.45
N GLU A 253 -12.90 -16.57 -17.63
CA GLU A 253 -13.30 -17.17 -18.91
C GLU A 253 -12.34 -18.30 -19.35
N ASN A 254 -11.03 -18.13 -19.12
CA ASN A 254 -10.00 -19.08 -19.57
C ASN A 254 -9.38 -19.81 -18.37
N ARG A 255 -9.86 -21.03 -18.13
CA ARG A 255 -9.37 -21.90 -17.02
C ARG A 255 -8.19 -22.79 -17.42
N GLU A 256 -7.79 -22.75 -18.69
CA GLU A 256 -6.65 -23.50 -19.24
C GLU A 256 -5.50 -22.55 -19.57
N GLU A 257 -4.26 -23.00 -19.38
CA GLU A 257 -3.07 -22.21 -19.71
C GLU A 257 -2.93 -21.98 -21.23
N VAL A 258 -3.37 -22.94 -22.04
CA VAL A 258 -3.29 -22.89 -23.51
C VAL A 258 -4.60 -23.38 -24.12
N ALA A 259 -5.34 -22.47 -24.74
CA ALA A 259 -6.50 -22.83 -25.55
C ALA A 259 -6.06 -23.13 -27.01
N ILE A 260 -6.10 -24.39 -27.42
CA ILE A 260 -5.87 -24.76 -28.84
C ILE A 260 -7.18 -24.55 -29.60
N MET A 261 -7.35 -23.36 -30.19
CA MET A 261 -8.55 -23.04 -30.98
C MET A 261 -8.54 -23.78 -32.32
N SER A 262 -9.59 -24.55 -32.63
CA SER A 262 -9.79 -25.18 -33.94
C SER A 262 -10.28 -24.18 -35.02
N ARG A 263 -10.84 -23.04 -34.58
CA ARG A 263 -11.21 -21.87 -35.41
C ARG A 263 -11.17 -20.61 -34.53
N GLY A 264 -10.37 -19.62 -34.90
CA GLY A 264 -10.17 -18.37 -34.17
C GLY A 264 -8.70 -17.96 -34.12
N LYS A 265 -8.42 -16.67 -33.89
CA LYS A 265 -7.06 -16.16 -33.66
C LYS A 265 -7.03 -15.56 -32.25
N ILE A 266 -6.05 -15.98 -31.44
CA ILE A 266 -5.72 -15.31 -30.18
C ILE A 266 -4.89 -14.08 -30.56
N GLU A 267 -5.41 -12.90 -30.27
CA GLU A 267 -4.70 -11.65 -30.46
C GLU A 267 -4.28 -11.11 -29.09
N PRO A 268 -2.97 -10.91 -28.84
CA PRO A 268 -2.54 -10.28 -27.61
C PRO A 268 -3.05 -8.83 -27.60
N LEU A 269 -3.52 -8.38 -26.43
CA LEU A 269 -3.93 -7.00 -26.18
C LEU A 269 -2.82 -6.27 -25.39
N PRO A 270 -1.70 -5.89 -26.03
CA PRO A 270 -0.52 -5.35 -25.32
C PRO A 270 -0.81 -4.05 -24.58
N TYR A 271 -1.90 -3.34 -24.91
CA TYR A 271 -2.29 -2.11 -24.22
C TYR A 271 -2.75 -2.35 -22.79
N VAL A 272 -3.29 -3.53 -22.47
CA VAL A 272 -3.80 -3.82 -21.12
C VAL A 272 -2.66 -3.76 -20.13
N ASP A 273 -1.56 -4.47 -20.37
CA ASP A 273 -0.40 -4.48 -19.46
C ASP A 273 0.22 -3.08 -19.27
N ARG A 274 0.12 -2.22 -20.28
CA ARG A 274 0.58 -0.83 -20.20
C ARG A 274 -0.22 0.06 -19.25
N LEU A 275 -1.38 -0.39 -18.78
CA LEU A 275 -2.10 0.30 -17.70
C LEU A 275 -1.28 0.33 -16.40
N LEU A 276 -0.33 -0.60 -16.25
CA LEU A 276 0.56 -0.67 -15.10
C LEU A 276 1.85 0.15 -15.29
N ASP A 277 2.20 0.55 -16.52
CA ASP A 277 3.50 1.18 -16.85
C ASP A 277 3.81 2.38 -15.95
N ASN A 278 2.83 3.25 -15.69
CA ASN A 278 3.00 4.45 -14.86
C ASN A 278 3.29 4.14 -13.38
N TYR A 279 3.13 2.89 -12.96
CA TYR A 279 3.34 2.45 -11.58
C TYR A 279 4.53 1.52 -11.44
N ILE A 280 5.21 1.17 -12.54
CA ILE A 280 6.41 0.34 -12.52
C ILE A 280 7.56 1.16 -11.93
N THR A 281 8.19 0.60 -10.89
CA THR A 281 9.39 1.19 -10.31
C THR A 281 10.59 0.75 -11.16
N HIS A 282 11.14 1.64 -11.99
CA HIS A 282 12.18 1.30 -12.98
C HIS A 282 13.58 1.01 -12.39
N GLU A 283 13.77 1.22 -11.09
CA GLU A 283 15.08 1.11 -10.43
C GLU A 283 15.43 -0.28 -9.89
N PHE A 284 14.57 -1.28 -10.09
CA PHE A 284 14.75 -2.66 -9.63
C PHE A 284 14.51 -3.69 -10.72
#